data_AF-A0A8J6TIP4-F1
#
_entry.id   AF-A0A8J6TIP4-F1
#
_cell.length_a   1.000
_cell.length_b   1.000
_cell.length_c   1.000
_cell.angle_alpha   90.00
_cell.angle_beta   90.00
_cell.angle_gamma   90.00
#
_symmetry.space_group_name_H-M   'P 1'
#
loop_
_entity.id
_entity.type
_entity.pdbx_description
1 polymer ?
#
loop_
_entity_poly.entity_id
_entity_poly.type
_entity_poly.pdbx_seq_one_letter_code
_entity_poly.pdbx_strand_id
1 'polypeptide(L)'
;MDKLSVRLSEKDIVPWLLEGDVSIQYQVHRDLLGVEKPELQKRIATEGWGAQFLRFRKPEGHWGRGFYQVKWISSHYSLLDLKHLNISPNIPEIKESILKIAHNHKSEDGGINPHRDYRENPDSDLCINGMFLNYACFFRIDEGMLKSVVDCIIQHQMPDGGFNCRINRSGAVHSSLHTTISVLEGLREYKKNGYIYRLEELEKIAAESREFILMHRFYKSDKTGEVIHKKFTMLSYPFPPCFSF
;
A
#
# COMPACT_ATOMS: atom_id res chain seq x y z
N MET A 1 -37.93 -15.98 17.08
CA MET A 1 -37.74 -14.71 16.34
C MET A 1 -36.74 -14.98 15.24
N ASP A 2 -37.24 -15.36 14.07
CA ASP A 2 -36.46 -15.56 12.87
C ASP A 2 -35.89 -14.20 12.43
N LYS A 3 -34.57 -14.03 12.57
CA LYS A 3 -33.87 -12.96 11.86
C LYS A 3 -33.84 -13.37 10.39
N LEU A 4 -34.78 -12.84 9.63
CA LEU A 4 -34.78 -12.83 8.17
C LEU A 4 -33.38 -12.46 7.67
N SER A 5 -32.67 -13.46 7.16
CA SER A 5 -31.52 -13.28 6.28
C SER A 5 -32.06 -12.66 5.00
N VAL A 6 -32.07 -11.33 4.93
CA VAL A 6 -32.33 -10.63 3.67
C VAL A 6 -31.11 -10.90 2.78
N ARG A 7 -31.27 -11.81 1.82
CA ARG A 7 -30.32 -11.96 0.72
C ARG A 7 -30.56 -10.79 -0.22
N LEU A 8 -29.78 -9.72 -0.08
CA LEU A 8 -29.77 -8.62 -1.03
C LEU A 8 -29.37 -9.16 -2.40
N SER A 9 -30.17 -8.88 -3.43
CA SER A 9 -29.80 -9.19 -4.81
C SER A 9 -28.83 -8.13 -5.34
N GLU A 10 -28.12 -8.39 -6.44
CA GLU A 10 -27.27 -7.37 -7.09
C GLU A 10 -28.04 -6.07 -7.39
N LYS A 11 -29.34 -6.19 -7.69
CA LYS A 11 -30.25 -5.06 -7.92
C LYS A 11 -30.48 -4.21 -6.68
N ASP A 12 -30.25 -4.75 -5.49
CA ASP A 12 -30.39 -4.05 -4.21
C ASP A 12 -29.02 -3.54 -3.69
N ILE A 13 -27.94 -4.28 -3.96
CA ILE A 13 -26.59 -3.96 -3.47
C ILE A 13 -25.99 -2.77 -4.21
N VAL A 14 -26.09 -2.72 -5.55
CA VAL A 14 -25.48 -1.65 -6.34
C VAL A 14 -26.07 -0.28 -5.98
N PRO A 15 -27.41 -0.09 -5.93
CA PRO A 15 -27.98 1.19 -5.49
C PRO A 15 -27.54 1.59 -4.08
N TRP A 16 -27.51 0.65 -3.13
CA TRP A 16 -27.04 0.92 -1.77
C TRP A 16 -25.58 1.38 -1.72
N LEU A 17 -24.69 0.75 -2.50
CA LEU A 17 -23.29 1.20 -2.59
C LEU A 17 -23.17 2.60 -3.22
N LEU A 18 -24.03 2.92 -4.20
CA LEU A 18 -24.07 4.22 -4.87
C LEU A 18 -24.62 5.35 -3.96
N GLU A 19 -25.30 5.02 -2.86
CA GLU A 19 -25.67 5.98 -1.80
C GLU A 19 -24.48 6.35 -0.88
N GLY A 20 -23.37 5.60 -0.97
CA GLY A 20 -22.19 5.79 -0.14
C GLY A 20 -21.33 7.01 -0.49
N ASP A 21 -20.12 7.05 0.09
CA ASP A 21 -19.12 8.09 -0.18
C ASP A 21 -18.78 8.17 -1.68
N VAL A 22 -18.40 9.36 -2.16
CA VAL A 22 -18.05 9.59 -3.58
C VAL A 22 -16.94 8.65 -4.08
N SER A 23 -16.02 8.24 -3.20
CA SER A 23 -14.99 7.23 -3.51
C SER A 23 -15.56 5.83 -3.73
N ILE A 24 -16.62 5.47 -3.00
CA ILE A 24 -17.35 4.21 -3.20
C ILE A 24 -18.13 4.29 -4.51
N GLN A 25 -18.84 5.40 -4.76
CA GLN A 25 -19.56 5.60 -6.01
C GLN A 25 -18.65 5.44 -7.23
N TYR A 26 -17.46 6.07 -7.19
CA TYR A 26 -16.46 5.96 -8.25
C TYR A 26 -16.02 4.51 -8.46
N GLN A 27 -15.66 3.80 -7.39
CA GLN A 27 -15.19 2.41 -7.46
C GLN A 27 -16.29 1.43 -7.91
N VAL A 28 -17.54 1.64 -7.49
CA VAL A 28 -18.69 0.84 -7.97
C VAL A 28 -18.85 0.99 -9.48
N HIS A 29 -18.82 2.22 -9.98
CA HIS A 29 -18.91 2.46 -11.41
C HIS A 29 -17.76 1.81 -12.18
N ARG A 30 -16.51 1.98 -11.71
CA ARG A 30 -15.33 1.44 -12.39
C ARG A 30 -15.24 -0.09 -12.31
N ASP A 31 -15.36 -0.66 -11.11
CA ASP A 31 -14.99 -2.05 -10.83
C ASP A 31 -16.17 -3.02 -10.96
N LEU A 32 -17.40 -2.58 -10.67
CA LEU A 32 -18.59 -3.43 -10.74
C LEU A 32 -19.40 -3.19 -12.01
N LEU A 33 -19.52 -1.93 -12.46
CA LEU A 33 -20.31 -1.57 -13.64
C LEU A 33 -19.46 -1.42 -14.91
N GLY A 34 -18.13 -1.41 -14.81
CA GLY A 34 -17.22 -1.27 -15.95
C GLY A 34 -17.29 0.10 -16.65
N VAL A 35 -17.75 1.14 -15.96
CA VAL A 35 -17.92 2.50 -16.50
C VAL A 35 -16.95 3.46 -15.81
N GLU A 36 -16.04 4.05 -16.58
CA GLU A 36 -15.14 5.09 -16.06
C GLU A 36 -15.90 6.41 -15.85
N LYS A 37 -15.77 6.97 -14.65
CA LYS A 37 -16.48 8.18 -14.19
C LYS A 37 -15.50 9.21 -13.63
N PRO A 38 -14.69 9.86 -14.49
CA PRO A 38 -13.64 10.77 -14.04
C PRO A 38 -14.17 11.99 -13.27
N GLU A 39 -15.42 12.37 -13.48
CA GLU A 39 -16.13 13.40 -12.71
C GLU A 39 -16.32 13.00 -11.24
N LEU A 40 -16.60 11.74 -10.94
CA LEU A 40 -16.67 11.23 -9.57
C LEU A 40 -15.28 11.21 -8.95
N GLN A 41 -14.27 10.76 -9.70
CA GLN A 41 -12.89 10.74 -9.22
C GLN A 41 -12.38 12.13 -8.80
N LYS A 42 -12.70 13.16 -9.60
CA LYS A 42 -12.33 14.55 -9.31
C LYS A 42 -12.97 15.06 -8.02
N ARG A 43 -14.22 14.69 -7.76
CA ARG A 43 -14.98 15.12 -6.57
C ARG A 43 -14.43 14.54 -5.27
N ILE A 44 -13.70 13.42 -5.29
CA ILE A 44 -13.10 12.80 -4.08
C ILE A 44 -12.19 13.79 -3.32
N ALA A 45 -11.56 14.73 -4.02
CA ALA A 45 -10.71 15.75 -3.37
C ALA A 45 -11.51 16.82 -2.60
N THR A 46 -12.77 17.03 -2.95
CA THR A 46 -13.60 18.12 -2.41
C THR A 46 -14.81 17.64 -1.62
N GLU A 47 -15.12 16.34 -1.68
CA GLU A 47 -16.26 15.73 -1.00
C GLU A 47 -15.84 14.48 -0.22
N GLY A 48 -16.64 14.12 0.78
CA GLY A 48 -16.52 12.84 1.47
C GLY A 48 -15.21 12.65 2.24
N TRP A 49 -14.75 11.40 2.30
CA TRP A 49 -13.56 11.01 3.06
C TRP A 49 -12.26 11.58 2.47
N GLY A 50 -12.14 11.67 1.13
CA GLY A 50 -10.94 12.22 0.50
C GLY A 50 -10.71 13.68 0.88
N ALA A 51 -11.77 14.50 0.88
CA ALA A 51 -11.71 15.87 1.37
C ALA A 51 -11.40 15.97 2.87
N GLN A 52 -11.92 15.06 3.69
CA GLN A 52 -11.58 15.01 5.10
C GLN A 52 -10.09 14.74 5.33
N PHE A 53 -9.51 13.76 4.62
CA PHE A 53 -8.06 13.53 4.67
C PHE A 53 -7.29 14.78 4.27
N LEU A 54 -7.61 15.41 3.13
CA LEU A 54 -6.91 16.61 2.69
C LEU A 54 -7.03 17.78 3.68
N ARG A 55 -8.17 17.94 4.35
CA ARG A 55 -8.36 18.96 5.39
C ARG A 55 -7.48 18.73 6.62
N PHE A 56 -7.11 17.49 6.93
CA PHE A 56 -6.20 17.17 8.03
C PHE A 56 -4.72 17.29 7.66
N ARG A 57 -4.41 17.55 6.39
CA ARG A 57 -3.04 17.87 5.95
C ARG A 57 -2.62 19.18 6.61
N LYS A 58 -1.53 19.16 7.36
CA LYS A 58 -1.03 20.35 8.05
C LYS A 58 -0.20 21.23 7.10
N PRO A 59 0.03 22.52 7.42
CA PRO A 59 0.80 23.45 6.59
C PRO A 59 2.21 22.95 6.24
N GLU A 60 2.85 22.18 7.12
CA GLU A 60 4.15 21.56 6.86
C GLU A 60 4.11 20.45 5.78
N GLY A 61 2.93 20.06 5.32
CA GLY A 61 2.73 19.07 4.27
C GLY A 61 2.69 17.63 4.77
N HIS A 62 2.35 17.42 6.04
CA HIS A 62 2.25 16.11 6.66
C HIS A 62 0.94 15.92 7.41
N TRP A 63 0.63 14.65 7.70
CA TRP A 63 -0.42 14.25 8.64
C TRP A 63 0.21 13.77 9.95
N GLY A 64 -0.57 13.76 11.03
CA GLY A 64 -0.11 13.28 12.33
C GLY A 64 1.11 14.05 12.84
N ARG A 65 2.21 13.34 13.08
CA ARG A 65 3.51 13.88 13.54
C ARG A 65 4.62 13.65 12.49
N GLY A 66 4.27 13.63 11.20
CA GLY A 66 5.23 13.47 10.09
C GLY A 66 4.94 12.24 9.24
N PHE A 67 5.99 11.59 8.77
CA PHE A 67 5.85 10.46 7.84
C PHE A 67 5.14 9.25 8.44
N TYR A 68 5.69 8.65 9.50
CA TYR A 68 5.20 7.37 10.02
C TYR A 68 4.63 7.43 11.45
N GLN A 69 4.70 8.59 12.10
CA GLN A 69 4.20 8.78 13.46
C GLN A 69 3.05 9.80 13.51
N VAL A 70 2.04 9.66 14.35
CA VAL A 70 1.66 8.42 15.08
C VAL A 70 0.97 7.48 14.09
N LYS A 71 1.13 6.18 14.30
CA LYS A 71 0.53 5.13 13.46
C LYS A 71 -0.95 5.40 13.15
N TRP A 72 -1.38 5.01 11.96
CA TRP A 72 -2.75 5.18 11.40
C TRP A 72 -3.11 6.59 10.96
N ILE A 73 -2.64 7.62 11.65
CA ILE A 73 -2.94 9.03 11.32
C ILE A 73 -1.75 9.77 10.71
N SER A 74 -0.64 9.08 10.45
CA SER A 74 0.57 9.67 9.87
C SER A 74 0.42 9.87 8.36
N SER A 75 1.40 10.55 7.75
CA SER A 75 1.39 10.78 6.30
C SER A 75 1.36 9.47 5.51
N HIS A 76 2.13 8.47 5.93
CA HIS A 76 2.17 7.15 5.28
C HIS A 76 0.79 6.52 5.13
N TYR A 77 0.06 6.37 6.25
CA TYR A 77 -1.27 5.75 6.23
C TYR A 77 -2.31 6.63 5.53
N SER A 78 -2.24 7.95 5.72
CA SER A 78 -3.15 8.89 5.05
C SER A 78 -2.98 8.86 3.52
N LEU A 79 -1.73 8.78 3.02
CA LEU A 79 -1.44 8.66 1.59
C LEU A 79 -1.89 7.31 1.01
N LEU A 80 -1.71 6.23 1.78
CA LEU A 80 -2.18 4.91 1.40
C LEU A 80 -3.72 4.87 1.31
N ASP A 81 -4.42 5.44 2.29
CA ASP A 81 -5.88 5.54 2.28
C ASP A 81 -6.37 6.44 1.15
N LEU A 82 -5.75 7.59 0.89
CA LEU A 82 -6.07 8.45 -0.25
C LEU A 82 -5.96 7.68 -1.59
N LYS A 83 -4.94 6.81 -1.73
CA LYS A 83 -4.85 5.90 -2.88
C LYS A 83 -6.00 4.87 -2.88
N HIS A 84 -6.35 4.26 -1.74
CA HIS A 84 -7.46 3.29 -1.66
C HIS A 84 -8.82 3.93 -1.98
N LEU A 85 -9.00 5.20 -1.64
CA LEU A 85 -10.16 5.99 -2.06
C LEU A 85 -10.16 6.27 -3.57
N ASN A 86 -9.06 5.98 -4.28
CA ASN A 86 -8.85 6.24 -5.70
C ASN A 86 -8.98 7.71 -6.09
N ILE A 87 -8.57 8.61 -5.19
CA ILE A 87 -8.50 10.04 -5.46
C ILE A 87 -7.65 10.33 -6.71
N SER A 88 -7.90 11.46 -7.37
CA SER A 88 -7.09 11.89 -8.53
C SER A 88 -5.58 11.85 -8.23
N PRO A 89 -4.77 11.23 -9.10
CA PRO A 89 -3.32 11.11 -8.89
C PRO A 89 -2.55 12.43 -9.11
N ASN A 90 -3.24 13.47 -9.59
CA ASN A 90 -2.61 14.73 -10.01
C ASN A 90 -2.80 15.88 -9.02
N ILE A 91 -3.07 15.58 -7.75
CA ILE A 91 -3.24 16.60 -6.70
C ILE A 91 -1.85 17.11 -6.25
N PRO A 92 -1.53 18.40 -6.47
CA PRO A 92 -0.21 18.95 -6.16
C PRO A 92 0.20 18.79 -4.69
N GLU A 93 -0.73 18.98 -3.76
CA GLU A 93 -0.49 18.92 -2.31
C GLU A 93 -0.06 17.52 -1.87
N ILE A 94 -0.64 16.48 -2.48
CA ILE A 94 -0.27 15.08 -2.23
C ILE A 94 1.13 14.81 -2.77
N LYS A 95 1.43 15.24 -4.00
CA LYS A 95 2.76 15.07 -4.59
C LYS A 95 3.83 15.77 -3.77
N GLU A 96 3.56 16.99 -3.31
CA GLU A 96 4.44 17.74 -2.43
C GLU A 96 4.77 16.96 -1.15
N SER A 97 3.76 16.35 -0.52
CA SER A 97 3.94 15.52 0.68
C SER A 97 4.82 14.29 0.42
N ILE A 98 4.63 13.61 -0.72
CA ILE A 98 5.43 12.42 -1.07
C ILE A 98 6.87 12.81 -1.39
N LEU A 99 7.09 13.91 -2.12
CA LEU A 99 8.43 14.42 -2.40
C LEU A 99 9.17 14.80 -1.11
N LYS A 100 8.49 15.46 -0.16
CA LYS A 100 9.07 15.74 1.17
C LYS A 100 9.52 14.46 1.88
N ILE A 101 8.73 13.39 1.82
CA ILE A 101 9.10 12.09 2.39
C ILE A 101 10.31 11.50 1.64
N ALA A 102 10.29 11.48 0.31
CA ALA A 102 11.35 10.93 -0.53
C ALA A 102 12.70 11.62 -0.31
N HIS A 103 12.69 12.93 -0.02
CA HIS A 103 13.89 13.72 0.25
C HIS A 103 14.40 13.58 1.68
N ASN A 104 13.50 13.61 2.68
CA ASN A 104 13.90 13.76 4.07
C ASN A 104 14.02 12.45 4.86
N HIS A 105 13.53 11.34 4.31
CA HIS A 105 13.49 10.05 5.01
C HIS A 105 14.23 8.93 4.28
N LYS A 106 15.18 9.29 3.43
CA LYS A 106 16.01 8.33 2.71
C LYS A 106 17.08 7.75 3.64
N SER A 107 17.17 6.42 3.71
CA SER A 107 18.20 5.70 4.46
C SER A 107 19.42 5.37 3.59
N GLU A 108 20.49 4.90 4.24
CA GLU A 108 21.74 4.48 3.59
C GLU A 108 21.55 3.27 2.66
N ASP A 109 20.59 2.39 2.99
CA ASP A 109 20.18 1.24 2.16
C ASP A 109 19.36 1.63 0.91
N GLY A 110 19.14 2.93 0.70
CA GLY A 110 18.37 3.49 -0.41
C GLY A 110 16.86 3.51 -0.22
N GLY A 111 16.34 2.87 0.84
CA GLY A 111 14.93 2.82 1.17
C GLY A 111 14.43 4.06 1.92
N ILE A 112 13.13 4.08 2.21
CA ILE A 112 12.47 5.11 3.01
C ILE A 112 12.33 4.63 4.46
N ASN A 113 12.96 5.36 5.37
CA ASN A 113 13.01 5.05 6.78
C ASN A 113 11.78 5.61 7.53
N PRO A 114 11.05 4.81 8.32
CA PRO A 114 9.94 5.31 9.13
C PRO A 114 10.37 6.15 10.35
N HIS A 115 11.63 6.06 10.76
CA HIS A 115 12.16 6.79 11.90
C HIS A 115 12.56 8.21 11.50
N ARG A 116 12.18 9.17 12.34
CA ARG A 116 12.53 10.59 12.15
C ARG A 116 14.04 10.80 12.26
N ASP A 117 14.68 10.11 13.20
CA ASP A 117 16.12 10.17 13.47
C ASP A 117 16.78 8.86 13.02
N TYR A 118 16.84 8.64 11.69
CA TYR A 118 17.37 7.42 11.10
C TYR A 118 18.86 7.16 11.41
N ARG A 119 19.60 8.17 11.89
CA ARG A 119 21.01 8.02 12.31
C ARG A 119 21.19 7.05 13.47
N GLU A 120 20.15 6.84 14.29
CA GLU A 120 20.17 5.86 15.39
C GLU A 120 19.50 4.53 15.00
N ASN A 121 18.80 4.48 13.87
CA ASN A 121 18.16 3.28 13.34
C ASN A 121 18.18 3.32 11.80
N PRO A 122 19.31 2.93 11.19
CA PRO A 122 19.57 3.17 9.77
C PRO A 122 18.81 2.25 8.84
N ASP A 123 18.17 1.20 9.36
CA ASP A 123 17.55 0.18 8.55
C ASP A 123 16.14 0.58 8.12
N SER A 124 15.90 0.62 6.81
CA SER A 124 14.55 0.84 6.28
C SER A 124 13.70 -0.43 6.42
N ASP A 125 12.38 -0.25 6.50
CA ASP A 125 11.43 -1.36 6.60
C ASP A 125 10.90 -1.69 5.20
N LEU A 126 11.16 -2.90 4.70
CA LEU A 126 10.74 -3.30 3.35
C LEU A 126 9.22 -3.28 3.15
N CYS A 127 8.44 -3.49 4.21
CA CYS A 127 6.99 -3.42 4.09
C CYS A 127 6.56 -1.97 3.82
N ILE A 128 7.20 -1.03 4.51
CA ILE A 128 6.99 0.41 4.32
C ILE A 128 7.48 0.86 2.96
N ASN A 129 8.63 0.35 2.48
CA ASN A 129 9.12 0.63 1.14
C ASN A 129 8.19 0.11 0.04
N GLY A 130 7.65 -1.11 0.18
CA GLY A 130 6.65 -1.65 -0.76
C GLY A 130 5.39 -0.77 -0.83
N MET A 131 4.84 -0.39 0.33
CA MET A 131 3.70 0.53 0.41
C MET A 131 4.04 1.95 -0.09
N PHE A 132 5.24 2.44 0.20
CA PHE A 132 5.72 3.74 -0.30
C PHE A 132 5.80 3.75 -1.82
N LEU A 133 6.46 2.75 -2.41
CA LEU A 133 6.54 2.60 -3.86
C LEU A 133 5.14 2.54 -4.48
N ASN A 134 4.23 1.82 -3.83
CA ASN A 134 2.84 1.69 -4.27
C ASN A 134 2.13 3.04 -4.39
N TYR A 135 2.02 3.84 -3.32
CA TYR A 135 1.33 5.14 -3.46
C TYR A 135 2.16 6.17 -4.23
N ALA A 136 3.50 6.14 -4.17
CA ALA A 136 4.32 7.09 -4.92
C ALA A 136 4.16 6.91 -6.44
N CYS A 137 4.05 5.66 -6.91
CA CYS A 137 3.76 5.36 -8.31
C CYS A 137 2.34 5.81 -8.70
N PHE A 138 1.34 5.52 -7.86
CA PHE A 138 -0.03 5.95 -8.10
C PHE A 138 -0.13 7.48 -8.26
N PHE A 139 0.57 8.24 -7.41
CA PHE A 139 0.64 9.70 -7.48
C PHE A 139 1.67 10.24 -8.47
N ARG A 140 2.21 9.40 -9.36
CA ARG A 140 3.08 9.78 -10.49
C ARG A 140 4.30 10.59 -10.06
N ILE A 141 4.98 10.13 -9.01
CA ILE A 141 6.26 10.69 -8.59
C ILE A 141 7.32 10.34 -9.63
N ASP A 142 8.26 11.26 -9.86
CA ASP A 142 9.33 11.05 -10.86
C ASP A 142 10.12 9.75 -10.60
N GLU A 143 10.44 9.02 -11.68
CA GLU A 143 11.15 7.74 -11.58
C GLU A 143 12.50 7.88 -10.88
N GLY A 144 13.21 8.98 -11.12
CA GLY A 144 14.51 9.26 -10.51
C GLY A 144 14.47 9.28 -8.98
N MET A 145 13.35 9.72 -8.40
CA MET A 145 13.16 9.71 -6.94
C MET A 145 12.94 8.30 -6.38
N LEU A 146 12.50 7.36 -7.20
CA LEU A 146 12.12 6.00 -6.80
C LEU A 146 13.23 4.96 -7.02
N LYS A 147 14.25 5.27 -7.84
CA LYS A 147 15.32 4.31 -8.20
C LYS A 147 15.99 3.63 -7.01
N SER A 148 16.33 4.41 -5.98
CA SER A 148 16.97 3.83 -4.79
C SER A 148 16.05 2.90 -4.01
N VAL A 149 14.74 3.16 -4.01
CA VAL A 149 13.75 2.31 -3.33
C VAL A 149 13.60 1.01 -4.12
N VAL A 150 13.63 1.10 -5.46
CA VAL A 150 13.69 -0.06 -6.34
C VAL A 150 14.95 -0.89 -6.08
N ASP A 151 16.12 -0.25 -6.01
CA ASP A 151 17.38 -0.94 -5.71
C ASP A 151 17.38 -1.58 -4.33
N CYS A 152 16.86 -0.88 -3.32
CA CYS A 152 16.67 -1.40 -1.98
C CYS A 152 15.78 -2.65 -2.00
N ILE A 153 14.61 -2.60 -2.67
CA ILE A 153 13.73 -3.77 -2.77
C ILE A 153 14.46 -4.94 -3.41
N ILE A 154 15.17 -4.73 -4.53
CA ILE A 154 15.86 -5.81 -5.24
C ILE A 154 16.95 -6.45 -4.37
N GLN A 155 17.73 -5.65 -3.64
CA GLN A 155 18.82 -6.14 -2.80
C GLN A 155 18.35 -7.04 -1.64
N HIS A 156 17.08 -6.95 -1.24
CA HIS A 156 16.57 -7.63 -0.06
C HIS A 156 15.56 -8.75 -0.36
N GLN A 157 15.48 -9.21 -1.61
CA GLN A 157 14.74 -10.43 -1.90
C GLN A 157 15.42 -11.63 -1.21
N MET A 158 14.63 -12.44 -0.51
CA MET A 158 15.14 -13.59 0.21
C MET A 158 15.27 -14.82 -0.71
N PRO A 159 16.10 -15.82 -0.36
CA PRO A 159 16.31 -17.01 -1.19
C PRO A 159 15.04 -17.85 -1.47
N ASP A 160 14.00 -17.68 -0.66
CA ASP A 160 12.68 -18.33 -0.85
C ASP A 160 11.75 -17.51 -1.79
N GLY A 161 12.26 -16.45 -2.41
CA GLY A 161 11.56 -15.63 -3.40
C GLY A 161 10.72 -14.50 -2.82
N GLY A 162 10.53 -14.45 -1.50
CA GLY A 162 9.72 -13.44 -0.81
C GLY A 162 10.53 -12.34 -0.14
N PHE A 163 9.88 -11.63 0.78
CA PHE A 163 10.47 -10.53 1.55
C PHE A 163 10.12 -10.61 3.05
N ASN A 164 10.98 -10.02 3.89
CA ASN A 164 10.72 -9.86 5.32
C ASN A 164 11.27 -8.54 5.87
N CYS A 165 10.43 -7.74 6.52
CA CYS A 165 10.83 -6.48 7.15
C CYS A 165 11.84 -6.64 8.30
N ARG A 166 11.98 -7.84 8.87
CA ARG A 166 12.96 -8.11 9.94
C ARG A 166 14.37 -8.33 9.42
N ILE A 167 14.56 -8.53 8.11
CA ILE A 167 15.88 -8.89 7.56
C ILE A 167 16.94 -7.84 7.91
N ASN A 168 16.60 -6.56 7.78
CA ASN A 168 17.52 -5.46 8.10
C ASN A 168 17.53 -5.09 9.58
N ARG A 169 16.56 -5.55 10.39
CA ARG A 169 16.44 -5.14 11.80
C ARG A 169 17.03 -6.15 12.78
N SER A 170 16.65 -7.41 12.64
CA SER A 170 16.98 -8.49 13.58
C SER A 170 17.44 -9.76 12.88
N GLY A 171 17.55 -9.72 11.55
CA GLY A 171 17.65 -10.91 10.71
C GLY A 171 16.30 -11.62 10.52
N ALA A 172 16.19 -12.33 9.41
CA ALA A 172 15.08 -13.22 9.09
C ALA A 172 15.59 -14.43 8.31
N VAL A 173 15.07 -15.62 8.65
CA VAL A 173 15.40 -16.88 7.95
C VAL A 173 14.36 -17.22 6.89
N HIS A 174 13.13 -16.72 7.06
CA HIS A 174 11.99 -16.98 6.18
C HIS A 174 11.28 -15.70 5.81
N SER A 175 10.77 -15.65 4.58
CA SER A 175 9.92 -14.56 4.11
C SER A 175 8.60 -14.50 4.86
N SER A 176 7.99 -13.31 4.84
CA SER A 176 6.68 -13.07 5.42
C SER A 176 5.67 -12.73 4.34
N LEU A 177 4.45 -13.26 4.46
CA LEU A 177 3.37 -12.96 3.50
C LEU A 177 3.06 -11.46 3.48
N HIS A 178 3.04 -10.79 4.63
CA HIS A 178 2.70 -9.36 4.71
C HIS A 178 3.69 -8.49 3.94
N THR A 179 5.00 -8.62 4.20
CA THR A 179 6.01 -7.83 3.48
C THR A 179 6.01 -8.18 1.98
N THR A 180 5.88 -9.47 1.64
CA THR A 180 5.86 -9.92 0.24
C THR A 180 4.68 -9.33 -0.54
N ILE A 181 3.47 -9.32 0.05
CA ILE A 181 2.29 -8.71 -0.57
C ILE A 181 2.47 -7.20 -0.75
N SER A 182 2.93 -6.48 0.29
CA SER A 182 3.15 -5.03 0.19
C SER A 182 4.15 -4.66 -0.92
N VAL A 183 5.22 -5.45 -1.08
CA VAL A 183 6.19 -5.25 -2.17
C VAL A 183 5.54 -5.54 -3.52
N LEU A 184 4.84 -6.68 -3.67
CA LEU A 184 4.14 -7.03 -4.92
C LEU A 184 3.12 -5.97 -5.35
N GLU A 185 2.39 -5.38 -4.41
CA GLU A 185 1.48 -4.27 -4.70
C GLU A 185 2.24 -3.05 -5.21
N GLY A 186 3.39 -2.72 -4.61
CA GLY A 186 4.30 -1.68 -5.08
C GLY A 186 4.81 -1.94 -6.50
N LEU A 187 5.32 -3.14 -6.77
CA LEU A 187 5.84 -3.53 -8.09
C LEU A 187 4.75 -3.51 -9.17
N ARG A 188 3.52 -3.96 -8.83
CA ARG A 188 2.38 -3.91 -9.73
C ARG A 188 2.02 -2.47 -10.09
N GLU A 189 1.99 -1.57 -9.13
CA GLU A 189 1.68 -0.15 -9.37
C GLU A 189 2.81 0.54 -10.15
N TYR A 190 4.08 0.18 -9.90
CA TYR A 190 5.24 0.62 -10.66
C TYR A 190 5.12 0.24 -12.14
N LYS A 191 4.91 -1.05 -12.44
CA LYS A 191 4.70 -1.50 -13.82
C LYS A 191 3.49 -0.83 -14.47
N LYS A 192 2.36 -0.75 -13.75
CA LYS A 192 1.10 -0.19 -14.26
C LYS A 192 1.24 1.28 -14.69
N ASN A 193 2.05 2.07 -14.01
CA ASN A 193 2.27 3.48 -14.31
C ASN A 193 3.39 3.73 -15.35
N GLY A 194 3.93 2.68 -15.96
CA GLY A 194 4.86 2.79 -17.09
C GLY A 194 6.30 3.12 -16.70
N TYR A 195 6.67 2.91 -15.44
CA TYR A 195 8.07 3.01 -15.02
C TYR A 195 8.90 1.85 -15.59
N ILE A 196 10.15 2.12 -15.95
CA ILE A 196 11.01 1.23 -16.75
C ILE A 196 12.32 0.85 -16.05
N TYR A 197 12.75 1.61 -15.04
CA TYR A 197 14.04 1.34 -14.38
C TYR A 197 14.03 -0.04 -13.69
N ARG A 198 14.95 -0.92 -14.13
CA ARG A 198 15.09 -2.33 -13.70
C ARG A 198 13.81 -3.16 -13.81
N LEU A 199 12.90 -2.79 -14.70
CA LEU A 199 11.59 -3.42 -14.81
C LEU A 199 11.68 -4.95 -15.06
N GLU A 200 12.56 -5.40 -15.95
CA GLU A 200 12.72 -6.83 -16.24
C GLU A 200 13.10 -7.66 -15.01
N GLU A 201 13.93 -7.09 -14.13
CA GLU A 201 14.35 -7.75 -12.90
C GLU A 201 13.22 -7.74 -11.86
N LEU A 202 12.52 -6.61 -11.73
CA LEU A 202 11.32 -6.52 -10.89
C LEU A 202 10.23 -7.51 -11.30
N GLU A 203 10.10 -7.80 -12.61
CA GLU A 203 9.15 -8.80 -13.09
C GLU A 203 9.52 -10.23 -12.68
N LYS A 204 10.82 -10.57 -12.69
CA LYS A 204 11.34 -11.87 -12.20
C LYS A 204 11.09 -12.00 -10.71
N ILE A 205 11.48 -11.00 -9.94
CA ILE A 205 11.24 -10.92 -8.49
C ILE A 205 9.75 -11.08 -8.19
N ALA A 206 8.90 -10.37 -8.92
CA ALA A 206 7.46 -10.46 -8.73
C ALA A 206 6.92 -11.86 -9.06
N ALA A 207 7.51 -12.59 -10.01
CA ALA A 207 7.14 -13.97 -10.31
C ALA A 207 7.50 -14.92 -9.17
N GLU A 208 8.72 -14.82 -8.64
CA GLU A 208 9.21 -15.62 -7.52
C GLU A 208 8.43 -15.33 -6.23
N SER A 209 8.12 -14.06 -5.96
CA SER A 209 7.26 -13.66 -4.83
C SER A 209 5.83 -14.19 -4.95
N ARG A 210 5.29 -14.32 -6.17
CA ARG A 210 3.99 -14.99 -6.37
C ARG A 210 4.09 -16.49 -6.09
N GLU A 211 5.16 -17.15 -6.54
CA GLU A 211 5.40 -18.56 -6.25
C GLU A 211 5.49 -18.81 -4.74
N PHE A 212 6.22 -17.96 -4.02
CA PHE A 212 6.27 -17.98 -2.56
C PHE A 212 4.87 -17.94 -1.94
N ILE A 213 4.00 -17.01 -2.34
CA ILE A 213 2.63 -16.89 -1.80
C ILE A 213 1.78 -18.13 -2.14
N LEU A 214 1.90 -18.64 -3.35
CA LEU A 214 1.13 -19.81 -3.83
C LEU A 214 1.51 -21.08 -3.09
N MET A 215 2.81 -21.30 -2.83
CA MET A 215 3.30 -22.40 -2.00
C MET A 215 2.71 -22.37 -0.59
N HIS A 216 2.54 -21.17 -0.04
CA HIS A 216 1.89 -20.94 1.26
C HIS A 216 0.36 -20.91 1.20
N ARG A 217 -0.25 -21.11 0.01
CA ARG A 217 -1.70 -21.04 -0.21
C ARG A 217 -2.33 -19.81 0.46
N PHE A 218 -1.64 -18.67 0.42
CA PHE A 218 -1.99 -17.39 1.05
C PHE A 218 -2.06 -17.33 2.60
N TYR A 219 -2.12 -18.45 3.33
CA TYR A 219 -2.30 -18.42 4.79
C TYR A 219 -1.74 -19.63 5.55
N LYS A 220 -1.16 -20.59 4.85
CA LYS A 220 -0.65 -21.86 5.40
C LYS A 220 0.87 -21.93 5.35
N SER A 221 1.47 -22.67 6.27
CA SER A 221 2.87 -23.06 6.17
C SER A 221 3.04 -24.04 5.01
N ASP A 222 4.07 -23.81 4.20
CA ASP A 222 4.55 -24.72 3.15
C ASP A 222 5.11 -26.04 3.73
N LYS A 223 5.66 -26.01 4.96
CA LYS A 223 6.22 -27.16 5.66
C LYS A 223 5.18 -28.02 6.38
N THR A 224 4.28 -27.40 7.15
CA THR A 224 3.33 -28.15 8.00
C THR A 224 1.92 -28.25 7.43
N GLY A 225 1.56 -27.37 6.48
CA GLY A 225 0.20 -27.27 5.94
C GLY A 225 -0.82 -26.63 6.91
N GLU A 226 -0.39 -26.25 8.11
CA GLU A 226 -1.21 -25.58 9.12
C GLU A 226 -1.35 -24.08 8.83
N VAL A 227 -2.34 -23.43 9.45
CA VAL A 227 -2.54 -21.98 9.36
C VAL A 227 -1.37 -21.25 10.05
N ILE A 228 -0.70 -20.34 9.34
CA ILE A 228 0.45 -19.56 9.85
C ILE A 228 0.03 -18.75 11.08
N HIS A 229 -1.11 -18.06 10.98
CA HIS A 229 -1.66 -17.29 12.08
C HIS A 229 -3.17 -17.11 11.93
N LYS A 230 -3.94 -17.26 13.02
CA LYS A 230 -5.42 -17.22 13.00
C LYS A 230 -5.99 -15.94 12.37
N LYS A 231 -5.30 -14.80 12.49
CA LYS A 231 -5.72 -13.54 11.84
C LYS A 231 -5.86 -13.66 10.31
N PHE A 232 -5.14 -14.57 9.66
CA PHE A 232 -5.28 -14.79 8.21
C PHE A 232 -6.61 -15.43 7.82
N THR A 233 -7.35 -16.01 8.79
CA THR A 233 -8.68 -16.59 8.55
C THR A 233 -9.81 -15.63 8.92
N MET A 234 -9.50 -14.35 9.15
CA MET A 234 -10.47 -13.33 9.56
C MET A 234 -10.69 -12.32 8.43
N LEU A 235 -11.94 -11.94 8.20
CA LEU A 235 -12.27 -10.77 7.38
C LEU A 235 -11.93 -9.51 8.19
N SER A 236 -10.85 -8.83 7.81
CA SER A 236 -10.37 -7.63 8.51
C SER A 236 -9.98 -6.55 7.51
N TYR A 237 -10.33 -5.30 7.85
CA TYR A 237 -9.93 -4.09 7.14
C TYR A 237 -9.36 -3.08 8.15
N PRO A 238 -8.30 -2.32 7.80
CA PRO A 238 -7.53 -2.36 6.55
C PRO A 238 -6.68 -3.63 6.41
N PHE A 239 -6.54 -4.13 5.17
CA PHE A 239 -5.65 -5.24 4.80
C PHE A 239 -4.41 -4.68 4.06
N PRO A 240 -3.19 -5.18 4.31
CA PRO A 240 -2.86 -6.29 5.20
C PRO A 240 -3.14 -5.96 6.68
N PRO A 241 -3.76 -6.88 7.45
CA PRO A 241 -4.24 -6.58 8.78
C PRO A 241 -3.06 -6.37 9.70
N CYS A 242 -3.19 -5.38 10.58
CA CYS A 242 -2.48 -5.32 11.84
C CYS A 242 -0.96 -5.48 11.73
N PHE A 243 -0.27 -4.41 11.37
CA PHE A 243 1.05 -4.14 11.97
C PHE A 243 0.87 -4.00 13.49
N SER A 244 0.72 -5.10 14.22
CA SER A 244 1.06 -5.14 15.64
C SER A 244 2.37 -5.91 15.68
N PHE A 245 3.48 -5.16 15.67
CA PHE A 245 4.76 -5.70 16.13
C PHE A 245 4.67 -5.90 17.64
#